data_AF-S7ZR32-F1
#
_entry.id   AF-S7ZR32-F1
#
_cell.length_a   1.000
_cell.length_b   1.000
_cell.length_c   1.000
_cell.angle_alpha   90.00
_cell.angle_beta   90.00
_cell.angle_gamma   90.00
#
_symmetry.space_group_name_H-M   'P 1'
#
loop_
_entity.id
_entity.type
_entity.pdbx_description
1 polymer ?
#
loop_
_entity_poly.entity_id
_entity_poly.type
_entity_poly.pdbx_seq_one_letter_code
_entity_poly.pdbx_strand_id
1 'polypeptide(L)'
;MSAPTQANKASQRPPLRRVGQSTAQHVPQDPTQFKIPDIPKRTPLALTPSNLRKLQQARDRCVSASSQMSVKTTDSLESNASDFLEAKIEQLTEFKNYFELVKRGILKGNDQQPLSNEELQSHMEPVVTKLATTTATLQVLKSQKRHLAHDLEGETAAFRRQKTGGEPQGLLERAYVQAIIDRVMCATAKQGATPFKAKRFKENVNEVYGITDQRTSRKFNWCHVLGIWRDAEMIKAAHIVPKSLNIGDLGHIFGDPKDVISDPLNAISLHKNIELHLDQGTIVIVPAPGDFTDPTTWRCLVLDQSKGMDIICLRTDVKDMDRTPDRGDQFVRVKDLHDRPLTFLNDNRPRRRYLYFRFIISYLNAKRQNMADLSVPLETKQFWPSPGGYLHESTLRIMARSVSGCELPPPLVSGQTFEHSDNPSQDNDAGNTLAAAIIKPALFSTRASDLEEELEDADV
;
A
#
# COMPACT_ATOMS: atom_id res chain seq x y z
N MET A 1 -39.47 75.55 15.09
CA MET A 1 -40.03 75.62 13.72
C MET A 1 -40.47 74.23 13.33
N SER A 2 -41.61 74.18 12.68
CA SER A 2 -42.58 73.10 12.56
C SER A 2 -42.11 71.81 11.87
N ALA A 3 -42.75 70.71 12.26
CA ALA A 3 -43.03 69.51 11.46
C ALA A 3 -43.74 69.90 10.11
N PRO A 4 -44.06 69.01 9.11
CA PRO A 4 -44.59 67.66 9.40
C PRO A 4 -44.59 66.57 8.27
N THR A 5 -45.19 65.41 8.62
CA THR A 5 -46.15 64.58 7.83
C THR A 5 -45.72 63.61 6.70
N GLN A 6 -45.90 62.31 7.02
CA GLN A 6 -46.55 61.18 6.31
C GLN A 6 -46.25 60.88 4.82
N ALA A 7 -46.06 59.58 4.50
CA ALA A 7 -47.13 58.75 3.91
C ALA A 7 -46.69 57.31 3.57
N ASN A 8 -47.60 56.38 3.88
CA ASN A 8 -47.65 54.97 3.47
C ASN A 8 -47.48 54.75 1.96
N LYS A 9 -46.81 53.66 1.57
CA LYS A 9 -47.23 52.84 0.42
C LYS A 9 -47.02 51.35 0.70
N ALA A 10 -48.12 50.64 0.63
CA ALA A 10 -48.22 49.20 0.60
C ALA A 10 -47.59 48.62 -0.67
N SER A 11 -47.24 47.33 -0.61
CA SER A 11 -47.72 46.29 -1.53
C SER A 11 -46.64 45.31 -2.00
N GLN A 12 -47.05 44.04 -2.01
CA GLN A 12 -46.53 42.89 -2.77
C GLN A 12 -45.40 42.06 -2.14
N ARG A 13 -45.86 41.07 -1.35
CA ARG A 13 -45.19 39.78 -1.17
C ARG A 13 -44.94 39.09 -2.52
N PRO A 14 -43.77 38.48 -2.76
CA PRO A 14 -43.59 37.51 -3.82
C PRO A 14 -44.05 36.10 -3.40
N PRO A 15 -44.38 35.22 -4.36
CA PRO A 15 -45.21 34.03 -4.15
C PRO A 15 -44.45 32.84 -3.55
N LEU A 16 -45.18 32.08 -2.73
CA LEU A 16 -44.83 30.74 -2.25
C LEU A 16 -44.63 29.79 -3.44
N ARG A 17 -43.37 29.45 -3.73
CA ARG A 17 -43.02 28.40 -4.69
C ARG A 17 -43.05 27.05 -3.96
N ARG A 18 -44.11 26.27 -4.21
CA ARG A 18 -44.17 24.83 -3.92
C ARG A 18 -43.03 24.14 -4.70
N VAL A 19 -42.05 23.61 -4.00
CA VAL A 19 -41.16 22.57 -4.51
C VAL A 19 -41.39 21.34 -3.64
N GLY A 20 -42.23 20.45 -4.14
CA GLY A 20 -42.22 19.06 -3.70
C GLY A 20 -41.01 18.40 -4.34
N GLN A 21 -39.95 18.21 -3.57
CA GLN A 21 -38.93 17.22 -3.86
C GLN A 21 -38.96 16.20 -2.74
N SER A 22 -39.46 15.02 -3.09
CA SER A 22 -39.29 13.80 -2.33
C SER A 22 -37.78 13.54 -2.22
N THR A 23 -37.18 13.97 -1.12
CA THR A 23 -35.89 13.47 -0.69
C THR A 23 -36.11 12.02 -0.28
N ALA A 24 -35.94 11.10 -1.23
CA ALA A 24 -35.62 9.72 -0.91
C ALA A 24 -34.35 9.78 -0.05
N GLN A 25 -34.54 9.62 1.26
CA GLN A 25 -33.45 9.48 2.20
C GLN A 25 -32.60 8.32 1.70
N HIS A 26 -31.40 8.65 1.23
CA HIS A 26 -30.39 7.66 0.94
C HIS A 26 -30.05 7.03 2.28
N VAL A 27 -30.66 5.88 2.56
CA VAL A 27 -30.27 5.02 3.67
C VAL A 27 -28.78 4.72 3.47
N PRO A 28 -27.91 5.02 4.46
CA PRO A 28 -26.52 4.61 4.40
C PRO A 28 -26.47 3.09 4.19
N GLN A 29 -25.82 2.63 3.13
CA GLN A 29 -25.65 1.19 2.92
C GLN A 29 -24.83 0.63 4.07
N ASP A 30 -25.34 -0.44 4.67
CA ASP A 30 -24.69 -1.17 5.76
C ASP A 30 -23.32 -1.70 5.26
N PRO A 31 -22.19 -1.25 5.85
CA PRO A 31 -20.85 -1.66 5.43
C PRO A 31 -20.58 -3.16 5.64
N THR A 32 -21.49 -3.89 6.31
CA THR A 32 -21.31 -5.29 6.70
C THR A 32 -21.97 -6.30 5.78
N GLN A 33 -22.81 -5.88 4.83
CA GLN A 33 -23.40 -6.80 3.86
C GLN A 33 -22.32 -7.18 2.84
N PHE A 34 -21.52 -8.21 3.16
CA PHE A 34 -20.56 -8.84 2.27
C PHE A 34 -21.31 -9.44 1.08
N LYS A 35 -21.56 -8.62 0.07
CA LYS A 35 -22.08 -9.09 -1.21
C LYS A 35 -20.96 -9.82 -1.93
N ILE A 36 -21.22 -11.08 -2.27
CA ILE A 36 -20.40 -11.82 -3.23
C ILE A 36 -20.41 -10.96 -4.50
N PRO A 37 -19.25 -10.41 -4.93
CA PRO A 37 -19.24 -9.55 -6.10
C PRO A 37 -19.70 -10.35 -7.31
N ASP A 38 -20.63 -9.79 -8.07
CA ASP A 38 -21.06 -10.39 -9.31
C ASP A 38 -19.86 -10.43 -10.26
N ILE A 39 -19.53 -11.63 -10.72
CA ILE A 39 -18.49 -11.83 -11.72
C ILE A 39 -18.89 -11.00 -12.95
N PRO A 40 -18.02 -10.12 -13.47
CA PRO A 40 -18.37 -9.26 -14.58
C PRO A 40 -18.82 -10.11 -15.77
N LYS A 41 -20.08 -9.92 -16.19
CA LYS A 41 -20.75 -10.70 -17.26
C LYS A 41 -20.05 -10.63 -18.62
N ARG A 42 -19.14 -9.65 -18.79
CA ARG A 42 -18.40 -9.38 -20.04
C ARG A 42 -16.96 -9.88 -20.05
N THR A 43 -16.46 -10.45 -18.96
CA THR A 43 -15.13 -11.07 -19.02
C THR A 43 -15.24 -12.28 -19.95
N PRO A 44 -14.45 -12.41 -21.03
CA PRO A 44 -14.26 -13.68 -21.72
C PRO A 44 -13.46 -14.57 -20.76
N LEU A 45 -14.11 -15.00 -19.69
CA LEU A 45 -13.59 -16.00 -18.78
C LEU A 45 -13.57 -17.28 -19.60
N ALA A 46 -12.41 -17.56 -20.17
CA ALA A 46 -11.99 -18.87 -20.63
C ALA A 46 -11.86 -19.85 -19.45
N LEU A 47 -12.82 -19.79 -18.52
CA LEU A 47 -13.03 -20.78 -17.51
C LEU A 47 -13.62 -21.99 -18.22
N THR A 48 -12.81 -23.03 -18.33
CA THR A 48 -13.30 -24.36 -18.67
C THR A 48 -14.59 -24.66 -17.89
N PRO A 49 -15.53 -25.44 -18.44
CA PRO A 49 -16.75 -25.83 -17.73
C PRO A 49 -16.49 -26.40 -16.32
N SER A 50 -15.34 -27.05 -16.14
CA SER A 50 -14.86 -27.53 -14.84
C SER A 50 -14.61 -26.39 -13.84
N ASN A 51 -13.95 -25.31 -14.27
CA ASN A 51 -13.70 -24.16 -13.40
C ASN A 51 -14.98 -23.40 -13.05
N LEU A 52 -15.92 -23.27 -14.00
CA LEU A 52 -17.23 -22.68 -13.72
C LEU A 52 -18.01 -23.46 -12.66
N ARG A 53 -17.99 -24.80 -12.73
CA ARG A 53 -18.60 -25.65 -11.69
C ARG A 53 -17.92 -25.46 -10.33
N LYS A 54 -16.58 -25.43 -10.27
CA LYS A 54 -15.84 -25.19 -9.02
C LYS A 54 -16.17 -23.82 -8.43
N LEU A 55 -16.31 -22.80 -9.28
CA LEU A 55 -16.66 -21.46 -8.84
C LEU A 55 -18.10 -21.39 -8.33
N GLN A 56 -19.04 -22.07 -8.99
CA GLN A 56 -20.41 -22.18 -8.53
C GLN A 56 -20.49 -22.91 -7.18
N GLN A 57 -19.81 -24.05 -7.05
CA GLN A 57 -19.72 -24.78 -5.78
C GLN A 57 -19.13 -23.92 -4.66
N ALA A 58 -18.06 -23.16 -4.93
CA ALA A 58 -17.49 -22.24 -3.95
C ALA A 58 -18.47 -21.12 -3.58
N ARG A 59 -19.22 -20.57 -4.56
CA ARG A 59 -20.28 -19.61 -4.31
C ARG A 59 -21.37 -20.19 -3.42
N ASP A 60 -21.82 -21.41 -3.69
CA ASP A 60 -22.85 -22.10 -2.92
C ASP A 60 -22.38 -22.37 -1.48
N ARG A 61 -21.09 -22.69 -1.28
CA ARG A 61 -20.48 -22.78 0.06
C ARG A 61 -20.44 -21.44 0.78
N CYS A 62 -20.09 -20.34 0.09
CA CYS A 62 -20.15 -19.01 0.69
C CYS A 62 -21.58 -18.63 1.13
N VAL A 63 -22.59 -18.97 0.32
CA VAL A 63 -24.00 -18.75 0.67
C VAL A 63 -24.38 -19.59 1.88
N SER A 64 -24.02 -20.88 1.87
CA SER A 64 -24.31 -21.80 2.98
C SER A 64 -23.66 -21.34 4.29
N ALA A 65 -22.38 -20.98 4.26
CA ALA A 65 -21.66 -20.47 5.43
C ALA A 65 -22.25 -19.13 5.93
N SER A 66 -22.73 -18.29 5.02
CA SER A 66 -23.43 -17.05 5.40
C SER A 66 -24.79 -17.32 6.02
N SER A 67 -25.56 -18.28 5.50
CA SER A 67 -26.82 -18.70 6.11
C SER A 67 -26.61 -19.30 7.50
N GLN A 68 -25.60 -20.16 7.68
CA GLN A 68 -25.22 -20.69 9.00
C GLN A 68 -24.82 -19.58 9.96
N MET A 69 -24.05 -18.59 9.50
CA MET A 69 -23.71 -17.40 10.27
C MET A 69 -24.96 -16.63 10.71
N SER A 70 -25.90 -16.40 9.80
CA SER A 70 -27.17 -15.74 10.10
C SER A 70 -27.96 -16.51 11.15
N VAL A 71 -28.07 -17.84 11.02
CA VAL A 71 -28.73 -18.70 12.03
C VAL A 71 -28.08 -18.53 13.41
N LYS A 72 -26.74 -18.61 13.50
CA LYS A 72 -26.05 -18.40 14.79
C LYS A 72 -26.21 -16.97 15.35
N THR A 73 -26.57 -16.02 14.50
CA THR A 73 -26.77 -14.61 14.87
C THR A 73 -28.22 -14.32 15.27
N THR A 74 -29.20 -15.05 14.72
CA THR A 74 -30.63 -14.83 14.95
C THR A 74 -31.26 -15.79 15.95
N ASP A 75 -30.80 -17.04 16.05
CA ASP A 75 -31.58 -18.12 16.67
C ASP A 75 -31.25 -18.46 18.11
N SER A 76 -30.43 -17.71 18.86
CA SER A 76 -30.07 -18.23 20.17
C SER A 76 -29.70 -17.25 21.27
N LEU A 77 -30.52 -17.27 22.32
CA LEU A 77 -30.12 -16.94 23.70
C LEU A 77 -28.97 -17.83 24.21
N GLU A 78 -28.66 -18.95 23.54
CA GLU A 78 -27.65 -19.97 23.89
C GLU A 78 -26.37 -19.93 23.02
N SER A 79 -26.33 -19.21 21.89
CA SER A 79 -25.11 -19.11 21.08
C SER A 79 -24.09 -18.28 21.85
N ASN A 80 -23.02 -18.93 22.30
CA ASN A 80 -21.90 -18.24 22.94
C ASN A 80 -21.05 -17.50 21.88
N ALA A 81 -20.22 -16.56 22.33
CA ALA A 81 -19.38 -15.77 21.43
C ALA A 81 -18.37 -16.64 20.65
N SER A 82 -17.93 -17.76 21.23
CA SER A 82 -17.01 -18.69 20.55
C SER A 82 -17.66 -19.33 19.31
N ASP A 83 -18.90 -19.81 19.42
CA ASP A 83 -19.62 -20.45 18.30
C ASP A 83 -19.89 -19.49 17.15
N PHE A 84 -20.20 -18.24 17.50
CA PHE A 84 -20.33 -17.13 16.55
C PHE A 84 -19.00 -16.84 15.84
N LEU A 85 -17.89 -16.74 16.59
CA LEU A 85 -16.57 -16.50 16.02
C LEU A 85 -16.10 -17.66 15.13
N GLU A 86 -16.42 -18.91 15.48
CA GLU A 86 -16.13 -20.07 14.63
C GLU A 86 -16.88 -20.02 13.31
N ALA A 87 -18.19 -19.75 13.33
CA ALA A 87 -18.96 -19.57 12.10
C ALA A 87 -18.43 -18.40 11.26
N LYS A 88 -17.95 -17.33 11.91
CA LYS A 88 -17.36 -16.19 11.20
C LYS A 88 -16.02 -16.54 10.55
N ILE A 89 -15.17 -17.30 11.24
CA ILE A 89 -13.90 -17.81 10.69
C ILE A 89 -14.19 -18.72 9.49
N GLU A 90 -15.16 -19.62 9.59
CA GLU A 90 -15.58 -20.51 8.49
C GLU A 90 -16.10 -19.71 7.30
N GLN A 91 -17.01 -18.75 7.54
CA GLN A 91 -17.53 -17.84 6.51
C GLN A 91 -16.39 -17.11 5.78
N LEU A 92 -15.45 -16.51 6.51
CA LEU A 92 -14.31 -15.80 5.92
C LEU A 92 -13.34 -16.74 5.20
N THR A 93 -13.20 -17.99 5.67
CA THR A 93 -12.39 -19.02 5.00
C THR A 93 -12.99 -19.37 3.65
N GLU A 94 -14.31 -19.58 3.57
CA GLU A 94 -14.99 -19.83 2.30
C GLU A 94 -14.92 -18.63 1.35
N PHE A 95 -15.07 -17.40 1.86
CA PHE A 95 -14.87 -16.20 1.05
C PHE A 95 -13.45 -16.09 0.51
N LYS A 96 -12.43 -16.36 1.32
CA LYS A 96 -11.03 -16.40 0.89
C LYS A 96 -10.85 -17.39 -0.26
N ASN A 97 -11.32 -18.63 -0.07
CA ASN A 97 -11.25 -19.70 -1.07
C ASN A 97 -11.95 -19.30 -2.39
N TYR A 98 -13.11 -18.64 -2.30
CA TYR A 98 -13.84 -18.13 -3.45
C TYR A 98 -13.03 -17.07 -4.21
N PHE A 99 -12.51 -16.05 -3.52
CA PHE A 99 -11.73 -14.99 -4.16
C PHE A 99 -10.43 -15.51 -4.79
N GLU A 100 -9.77 -16.50 -4.17
CA GLU A 100 -8.62 -17.17 -4.77
C GLU A 100 -8.97 -17.92 -6.06
N LEU A 101 -10.15 -18.53 -6.13
CA LEU A 101 -10.65 -19.18 -7.35
C LEU A 101 -10.95 -18.15 -8.44
N VAL A 102 -11.60 -17.04 -8.11
CA VAL A 102 -11.84 -15.93 -9.04
C VAL A 102 -10.51 -15.39 -9.57
N LYS A 103 -9.56 -15.07 -8.68
CA LYS A 103 -8.22 -14.58 -9.03
C LYS A 103 -7.51 -15.52 -10.00
N ARG A 104 -7.46 -16.82 -9.67
CA ARG A 104 -6.86 -17.85 -10.54
C ARG A 104 -7.58 -17.94 -11.88
N GLY A 105 -8.90 -17.76 -11.89
CA GLY A 105 -9.70 -17.71 -13.10
C GLY A 105 -9.34 -16.57 -14.03
N ILE A 106 -9.21 -15.36 -13.48
CA ILE A 106 -8.81 -14.16 -14.22
C ILE A 106 -7.41 -14.33 -14.82
N LEU A 107 -6.43 -14.77 -14.02
CA LEU A 107 -5.05 -14.98 -14.49
C LEU A 107 -4.98 -16.02 -15.61
N LYS A 108 -5.63 -17.18 -15.44
CA LYS A 108 -5.66 -18.22 -16.49
C LYS A 108 -6.38 -17.74 -17.76
N GLY A 109 -7.41 -16.93 -17.63
CA GLY A 109 -8.09 -16.32 -18.76
C GLY A 109 -7.15 -15.40 -19.53
N ASN A 110 -6.41 -14.56 -18.80
CA ASN A 110 -5.40 -13.65 -19.37
C ASN A 110 -4.26 -14.40 -20.08
N ASP A 111 -3.83 -15.56 -19.55
CA ASP A 111 -2.81 -16.40 -20.19
C ASP A 111 -3.28 -16.97 -21.55
N GLN A 112 -4.59 -17.22 -21.70
CA GLN A 112 -5.18 -17.79 -22.92
C GLN A 112 -5.57 -16.71 -23.93
N GLN A 113 -6.11 -15.60 -23.44
CA GLN A 113 -6.49 -14.43 -24.22
C GLN A 113 -6.05 -13.18 -23.44
N PRO A 114 -4.91 -12.58 -23.80
CA PRO A 114 -4.38 -11.41 -23.11
C PRO A 114 -5.39 -10.26 -23.09
N LEU A 115 -5.71 -9.79 -21.89
CA LEU A 115 -6.51 -8.59 -21.65
C LEU A 115 -5.60 -7.35 -21.77
N SER A 116 -6.20 -6.17 -22.02
CA SER A 116 -5.46 -4.93 -21.79
C SER A 116 -5.09 -4.81 -20.31
N ASN A 117 -4.02 -4.09 -19.98
CA ASN A 117 -3.66 -3.87 -18.58
C ASN A 117 -4.76 -3.11 -17.81
N GLU A 118 -5.47 -2.17 -18.45
CA GLU A 118 -6.62 -1.52 -17.81
C GLU A 118 -7.76 -2.50 -17.51
N GLU A 119 -8.06 -3.40 -18.46
CA GLU A 119 -9.10 -4.43 -18.28
C GLU A 119 -8.72 -5.43 -17.19
N LEU A 120 -7.49 -5.93 -17.22
CA LEU A 120 -6.97 -6.84 -16.20
C LEU A 120 -7.02 -6.18 -14.82
N GLN A 121 -6.58 -4.94 -14.70
CA GLN A 121 -6.60 -4.20 -13.44
C GLN A 121 -8.02 -4.00 -12.92
N SER A 122 -8.95 -3.58 -13.78
CA SER A 122 -10.37 -3.40 -13.45
C SER A 122 -11.00 -4.68 -12.88
N HIS A 123 -10.59 -5.85 -13.39
CA HIS A 123 -11.03 -7.14 -12.88
C HIS A 123 -10.28 -7.61 -11.62
N MET A 124 -8.98 -7.36 -11.53
CA MET A 124 -8.11 -7.88 -10.48
C MET A 124 -8.20 -7.07 -9.17
N GLU A 125 -8.27 -5.75 -9.26
CA GLU A 125 -8.30 -4.83 -8.12
C GLU A 125 -9.37 -5.17 -7.06
N PRO A 126 -10.66 -5.33 -7.40
CA PRO A 126 -11.68 -5.63 -6.40
C PRO A 126 -11.45 -6.99 -5.74
N VAL A 127 -10.96 -7.98 -6.50
CA VAL A 127 -10.70 -9.34 -6.01
C VAL A 127 -9.53 -9.35 -5.04
N VAL A 128 -8.40 -8.77 -5.44
CA VAL A 128 -7.18 -8.72 -4.62
C VAL A 128 -7.40 -7.87 -3.37
N THR A 129 -8.12 -6.75 -3.48
CA THR A 129 -8.48 -5.92 -2.31
C THR A 129 -9.35 -6.69 -1.32
N LYS A 130 -10.40 -7.38 -1.79
CA LYS A 130 -11.25 -8.20 -0.90
C LYS A 130 -10.46 -9.35 -0.28
N LEU A 131 -9.62 -10.02 -1.06
CA LEU A 131 -8.79 -11.12 -0.59
C LEU A 131 -7.83 -10.67 0.52
N ALA A 132 -7.18 -9.51 0.37
CA ALA A 132 -6.31 -8.93 1.40
C ALA A 132 -7.09 -8.59 2.67
N THR A 133 -8.23 -7.88 2.57
CA THR A 133 -9.07 -7.54 3.74
C THR A 133 -9.60 -8.80 4.45
N THR A 134 -10.08 -9.79 3.71
CA THR A 134 -10.58 -11.06 4.26
C THR A 134 -9.47 -11.82 4.97
N THR A 135 -8.27 -11.88 4.39
CA THR A 135 -7.11 -12.56 4.97
C THR A 135 -6.65 -11.89 6.26
N ALA A 136 -6.53 -10.56 6.28
CA ALA A 136 -6.17 -9.79 7.47
C ALA A 136 -7.19 -10.01 8.61
N THR A 137 -8.49 -9.94 8.30
CA THR A 137 -9.56 -10.18 9.28
C THR A 137 -9.48 -11.60 9.83
N LEU A 138 -9.31 -12.59 8.96
CA LEU A 138 -9.21 -14.00 9.34
C LEU A 138 -7.99 -14.27 10.24
N GLN A 139 -6.86 -13.63 9.98
CA GLN A 139 -5.66 -13.73 10.83
C GLN A 139 -5.90 -13.16 12.24
N VAL A 140 -6.54 -11.98 12.34
CA VAL A 140 -6.92 -11.38 13.63
C VAL A 140 -7.87 -12.30 14.38
N LEU A 141 -8.91 -12.81 13.71
CA LEU A 141 -9.87 -13.73 14.34
C LEU A 141 -9.21 -15.00 14.85
N LYS A 142 -8.36 -15.65 14.03
CA LYS A 142 -7.69 -16.89 14.44
C LYS A 142 -6.71 -16.68 15.59
N SER A 143 -5.94 -15.59 15.56
CA SER A 143 -4.93 -15.30 16.59
C SER A 143 -5.52 -14.78 17.90
N GLN A 144 -6.60 -14.00 17.83
CA GLN A 144 -7.21 -13.35 18.99
C GLN A 144 -8.55 -13.96 19.42
N LYS A 145 -8.95 -15.11 18.85
CA LYS A 145 -10.25 -15.75 19.09
C LYS A 145 -10.67 -15.76 20.56
N ARG A 146 -9.77 -16.20 21.46
CA ARG A 146 -10.06 -16.32 22.90
C ARG A 146 -10.35 -14.97 23.55
N HIS A 147 -9.54 -13.96 23.26
CA HIS A 147 -9.73 -12.60 23.79
C HIS A 147 -11.02 -11.99 23.24
N LEU A 148 -11.23 -12.08 21.92
CA LEU A 148 -12.45 -11.61 21.26
C LEU A 148 -13.71 -12.29 21.82
N ALA A 149 -13.68 -13.60 22.09
CA ALA A 149 -14.81 -14.31 22.69
C ALA A 149 -15.16 -13.72 24.06
N HIS A 150 -14.16 -13.52 24.91
CA HIS A 150 -14.35 -12.93 26.24
C HIS A 150 -14.91 -11.50 26.18
N ASP A 151 -14.39 -10.66 25.28
CA ASP A 151 -14.87 -9.28 25.13
C ASP A 151 -16.30 -9.22 24.59
N LEU A 152 -16.61 -10.07 23.60
CA LEU A 152 -17.96 -10.22 23.06
C LEU A 152 -18.95 -10.69 24.12
N GLU A 153 -18.57 -11.64 24.96
CA GLU A 153 -19.41 -12.07 26.08
C GLU A 153 -19.68 -10.94 27.06
N GLY A 154 -18.66 -10.13 27.39
CA GLY A 154 -18.78 -8.95 28.23
C GLY A 154 -19.72 -7.89 27.66
N GLU A 155 -19.54 -7.52 26.39
CA GLU A 155 -20.41 -6.56 25.69
C GLU A 155 -21.84 -7.08 25.55
N THR A 156 -21.99 -8.35 25.18
CA THR A 156 -23.30 -9.00 25.03
C THR A 156 -24.04 -9.00 26.38
N ALA A 157 -23.34 -9.26 27.49
CA ALA A 157 -23.91 -9.19 28.82
C ALA A 157 -24.29 -7.75 29.22
N ALA A 158 -23.49 -6.75 28.86
CA ALA A 158 -23.81 -5.34 29.10
C ALA A 158 -25.07 -4.89 28.31
N PHE A 159 -25.18 -5.26 27.04
CA PHE A 159 -26.36 -4.99 26.22
C PHE A 159 -27.63 -5.67 26.76
N ARG A 160 -27.52 -6.92 27.25
CA ARG A 160 -28.63 -7.63 27.91
C ARG A 160 -29.13 -6.91 29.17
N ARG A 161 -28.25 -6.23 29.90
CA ARG A 161 -28.61 -5.48 31.13
C ARG A 161 -29.28 -4.13 30.85
N GLN A 162 -28.98 -3.50 29.71
CA GLN A 162 -29.49 -2.16 29.38
C GLN A 162 -30.90 -2.14 28.74
N LYS A 163 -31.43 -3.28 28.27
CA LYS A 163 -32.70 -3.32 27.51
C LYS A 163 -33.82 -4.06 28.25
N THR A 164 -34.77 -3.31 28.81
CA THR A 164 -36.12 -3.77 29.15
C THR A 164 -37.07 -3.47 27.98
N GLY A 165 -37.23 -4.40 27.02
CA GLY A 165 -38.39 -4.40 26.12
C GLY A 165 -38.19 -4.21 24.61
N GLY A 166 -37.31 -4.99 23.95
CA GLY A 166 -37.36 -5.13 22.49
C GLY A 166 -36.37 -6.16 21.95
N GLU A 167 -36.81 -7.02 21.03
CA GLU A 167 -36.12 -8.25 20.59
C GLU A 167 -34.62 -8.06 20.24
N PRO A 168 -33.77 -9.05 20.59
CA PRO A 168 -32.32 -8.95 20.54
C PRO A 168 -31.71 -9.41 19.21
N GLN A 169 -32.32 -9.11 18.06
CA GLN A 169 -31.79 -9.59 16.79
C GLN A 169 -30.45 -8.92 16.44
N GLY A 170 -29.43 -9.69 16.08
CA GLY A 170 -28.12 -9.17 15.64
C GLY A 170 -27.25 -8.56 16.74
N LEU A 171 -27.41 -8.98 17.99
CA LEU A 171 -26.65 -8.41 19.13
C LEU A 171 -25.17 -8.81 19.10
N LEU A 172 -24.87 -10.08 18.83
CA LEU A 172 -23.49 -10.57 18.64
C LEU A 172 -22.83 -9.97 17.40
N GLU A 173 -23.58 -9.77 16.32
CA GLU A 173 -23.06 -9.14 15.10
C GLU A 173 -22.69 -7.67 15.34
N ARG A 174 -23.48 -6.92 16.10
CA ARG A 174 -23.16 -5.54 16.49
C ARG A 174 -21.95 -5.46 17.43
N ALA A 175 -21.90 -6.29 18.46
CA ALA A 175 -20.74 -6.38 19.35
C ALA A 175 -19.47 -6.79 18.59
N TYR A 176 -19.60 -7.74 17.65
CA TYR A 176 -18.52 -8.13 16.74
C TYR A 176 -18.07 -6.96 15.86
N VAL A 177 -19.00 -6.25 15.24
CA VAL A 177 -18.69 -5.10 14.40
C VAL A 177 -17.94 -4.05 15.21
N GLN A 178 -18.36 -3.74 16.43
CA GLN A 178 -17.63 -2.79 17.28
C GLN A 178 -16.23 -3.31 17.65
N ALA A 179 -16.13 -4.54 18.17
CA ALA A 179 -14.87 -5.13 18.58
C ALA A 179 -13.88 -5.34 17.43
N ILE A 180 -14.37 -5.68 16.23
CA ILE A 180 -13.56 -5.99 15.04
C ILE A 180 -13.30 -4.78 14.19
N ILE A 181 -14.23 -3.84 14.03
CA ILE A 181 -13.89 -2.57 13.38
C ILE A 181 -12.81 -1.91 14.22
N ASP A 182 -13.00 -1.79 15.53
CA ASP A 182 -11.97 -1.20 16.37
C ASP A 182 -10.68 -2.02 16.32
N ARG A 183 -10.68 -3.36 16.31
CA ARG A 183 -9.43 -4.15 16.27
C ARG A 183 -8.80 -4.35 14.91
N VAL A 184 -9.56 -4.42 13.83
CA VAL A 184 -9.05 -4.55 12.46
C VAL A 184 -8.63 -3.18 11.98
N MET A 185 -9.44 -2.13 12.21
CA MET A 185 -9.04 -0.75 11.96
C MET A 185 -7.93 -0.32 12.91
N CYS A 186 -7.90 -0.74 14.18
CA CYS A 186 -6.73 -0.50 15.04
C CYS A 186 -5.58 -1.47 14.77
N ALA A 187 -5.74 -2.66 14.20
CA ALA A 187 -4.59 -3.48 13.82
C ALA A 187 -3.97 -2.92 12.55
N THR A 188 -4.76 -2.37 11.63
CA THR A 188 -4.24 -1.62 10.47
C THR A 188 -3.79 -0.20 10.83
N ALA A 189 -4.41 0.46 11.82
CA ALA A 189 -4.04 1.81 12.27
C ALA A 189 -3.00 1.84 13.40
N LYS A 190 -3.11 1.04 14.48
CA LYS A 190 -2.11 0.92 15.57
C LYS A 190 -0.86 0.11 15.20
N GLN A 191 -0.80 -0.49 14.01
CA GLN A 191 0.50 -0.84 13.42
C GLN A 191 1.32 0.40 13.02
N GLY A 192 0.67 1.57 12.93
CA GLY A 192 1.31 2.87 13.10
C GLY A 192 0.94 3.47 14.44
N ALA A 193 1.76 3.27 15.49
CA ALA A 193 1.91 4.20 16.62
C ALA A 193 2.69 3.57 17.78
N THR A 194 3.86 2.99 17.54
CA THR A 194 4.98 3.62 18.23
C THR A 194 5.29 4.86 17.42
N PRO A 195 5.24 6.08 17.99
CA PRO A 195 5.56 7.29 17.24
C PRO A 195 6.92 7.06 16.60
N PHE A 196 6.92 6.94 15.26
CA PHE A 196 8.13 6.73 14.51
C PHE A 196 8.94 8.00 14.68
N LYS A 197 10.09 7.89 15.36
CA LYS A 197 10.90 9.05 15.69
C LYS A 197 11.66 9.50 14.43
N ALA A 198 10.98 10.20 13.52
CA ALA A 198 11.51 10.58 12.21
C ALA A 198 12.83 11.36 12.33
N LYS A 199 12.89 12.30 13.27
CA LYS A 199 14.11 13.04 13.59
C LYS A 199 15.27 12.12 14.01
N ARG A 200 15.03 11.21 14.96
CA ARG A 200 16.04 10.25 15.42
C ARG A 200 16.48 9.30 14.30
N PHE A 201 15.54 8.87 13.47
CA PHE A 201 15.85 8.04 12.31
C PHE A 201 16.74 8.79 11.31
N LYS A 202 16.42 10.05 10.98
CA LYS A 202 17.24 10.91 10.13
C LYS A 202 18.62 11.14 10.71
N GLU A 203 18.74 11.34 12.02
CA GLU A 203 20.02 11.44 12.74
C GLU A 203 20.86 10.15 12.59
N ASN A 204 20.25 8.97 12.82
CA ASN A 204 20.93 7.68 12.64
C ASN A 204 21.36 7.45 11.18
N VAL A 205 20.53 7.83 10.21
CA VAL A 205 20.86 7.76 8.77
C VAL A 205 22.05 8.65 8.45
N ASN A 206 22.04 9.89 8.96
CA ASN A 206 23.14 10.82 8.80
C ASN A 206 24.44 10.26 9.41
N GLU A 207 24.39 9.68 10.60
CA GLU A 207 25.54 9.07 11.27
C GLU A 207 26.13 7.93 10.42
N VAL A 208 25.28 6.99 9.96
CA VAL A 208 25.72 5.85 9.14
C VAL A 208 26.37 6.31 7.85
N TYR A 209 25.84 7.34 7.18
CA TYR A 209 26.43 7.84 5.94
C TYR A 209 27.51 8.91 6.13
N GLY A 210 27.95 9.18 7.37
CA GLY A 210 28.98 10.19 7.65
C GLY A 210 28.56 11.62 7.30
N ILE A 211 27.27 11.93 7.34
CA ILE A 211 26.70 13.25 7.06
C ILE A 211 26.83 14.11 8.32
N THR A 212 28.04 14.57 8.58
CA THR A 212 28.35 15.48 9.70
C THR A 212 28.85 16.80 9.13
N ASP A 213 27.97 17.78 8.92
CA ASP A 213 28.43 19.12 8.56
C ASP A 213 28.70 19.95 9.83
N GLN A 214 29.98 20.12 10.15
CA GLN A 214 30.44 20.91 11.29
C GLN A 214 30.78 22.36 10.93
N ARG A 215 30.53 22.79 9.69
CA ARG A 215 31.20 23.97 9.12
C ARG A 215 30.39 25.27 9.17
N THR A 216 29.11 25.25 9.53
CA THR A 216 28.26 26.45 9.46
C THR A 216 27.20 26.54 10.57
N SER A 217 26.73 27.77 10.82
CA SER A 217 25.58 28.04 11.71
C SER A 217 24.25 27.50 11.18
N ARG A 218 24.16 27.23 9.86
CA ARG A 218 23.03 26.52 9.23
C ARG A 218 23.36 25.03 9.10
N LYS A 219 22.36 24.17 9.31
CA LYS A 219 22.48 22.72 9.16
C LYS A 219 22.33 22.35 7.69
N PHE A 220 23.38 21.79 7.08
CA PHE A 220 23.30 21.17 5.76
C PHE A 220 23.33 19.64 5.86
N ASN A 221 22.68 18.97 4.92
CA ASN A 221 22.74 17.53 4.72
C ASN A 221 23.17 17.20 3.28
N TRP A 222 23.64 15.97 3.09
CA TRP A 222 24.11 15.47 1.80
C TRP A 222 22.99 14.80 1.00
N CYS A 223 22.85 15.12 -0.28
CA CYS A 223 22.01 14.36 -1.20
C CYS A 223 22.87 13.37 -2.00
N HIS A 224 22.62 12.06 -1.84
CA HIS A 224 23.42 11.03 -2.50
C HIS A 224 23.24 10.97 -4.01
N VAL A 225 22.04 11.29 -4.53
CA VAL A 225 21.78 11.29 -5.98
C VAL A 225 22.38 12.54 -6.64
N LEU A 226 22.25 13.71 -6.01
CA LEU A 226 22.82 14.94 -6.57
C LEU A 226 24.33 15.08 -6.29
N GLY A 227 24.85 14.43 -5.25
CA GLY A 227 26.26 14.53 -4.85
C GLY A 227 26.63 15.90 -4.30
N ILE A 228 25.76 16.53 -3.52
CA ILE A 228 25.95 17.90 -3.02
C ILE A 228 25.33 18.10 -1.63
N TRP A 229 25.84 19.10 -0.90
CA TRP A 229 25.27 19.61 0.35
C TRP A 229 24.11 20.58 0.09
N ARG A 230 23.05 20.48 0.89
CA ARG A 230 21.82 21.30 0.83
C ARG A 230 21.29 21.59 2.23
N ASP A 231 20.51 22.67 2.36
CA ASP A 231 19.81 22.96 3.61
C ASP A 231 19.09 21.71 4.11
N ALA A 232 19.23 21.40 5.40
CA ALA A 232 18.74 20.14 5.97
C ALA A 232 17.22 19.95 5.83
N GLU A 233 16.46 21.05 5.68
CA GLU A 233 15.01 21.05 5.40
C GLU A 233 14.66 20.51 4.01
N MET A 234 15.57 20.69 3.04
CA MET A 234 15.39 20.22 1.66
C MET A 234 15.81 18.77 1.48
N ILE A 235 16.40 18.16 2.51
CA ILE A 235 16.93 16.80 2.48
C ILE A 235 16.15 15.92 3.44
N LYS A 236 15.73 14.75 2.96
CA LYS A 236 14.93 13.78 3.68
C LYS A 236 15.68 12.45 3.78
N ALA A 237 15.44 11.72 4.87
CA ALA A 237 15.91 10.35 5.02
C ALA A 237 14.89 9.42 4.35
N ALA A 238 14.98 9.34 3.02
CA ALA A 238 13.99 8.67 2.20
C ALA A 238 13.99 7.15 2.45
N HIS A 239 12.86 6.63 2.93
CA HIS A 239 12.66 5.19 3.12
C HIS A 239 12.66 4.44 1.79
N ILE A 240 13.47 3.39 1.70
CA ILE A 240 13.56 2.55 0.51
C ILE A 240 12.40 1.54 0.51
N VAL A 241 12.23 0.80 1.61
CA VAL A 241 11.01 0.03 1.90
C VAL A 241 10.01 0.93 2.61
N PRO A 242 8.79 1.13 2.07
CA PRO A 242 7.81 2.04 2.64
C PRO A 242 7.35 1.66 4.05
N LYS A 243 7.10 2.68 4.87
CA LYS A 243 6.49 2.56 6.20
C LYS A 243 5.03 2.06 6.15
N SER A 244 4.37 2.17 4.99
CA SER A 244 2.97 1.77 4.80
C SER A 244 2.77 0.24 4.77
N LEU A 245 3.84 -0.55 4.69
CA LEU A 245 3.77 -2.01 4.74
C LEU A 245 3.62 -2.51 6.18
N ASN A 246 2.73 -3.47 6.37
CA ASN A 246 2.47 -4.10 7.67
C ASN A 246 3.74 -4.84 8.16
N ILE A 247 4.04 -4.73 9.45
CA ILE A 247 5.11 -5.44 10.17
C ILE A 247 5.04 -6.95 9.89
N GLY A 248 3.86 -7.56 9.86
CA GLY A 248 3.70 -8.98 9.52
C GLY A 248 4.17 -9.31 8.10
N ASP A 249 3.87 -8.45 7.13
CA ASP A 249 4.32 -8.62 5.75
C ASP A 249 5.84 -8.42 5.65
N LEU A 250 6.38 -7.39 6.30
CA LEU A 250 7.83 -7.14 6.36
C LEU A 250 8.59 -8.31 7.00
N GLY A 251 8.02 -8.96 8.00
CA GLY A 251 8.65 -10.08 8.70
C GLY A 251 8.63 -11.33 7.83
N HIS A 252 7.57 -11.54 7.07
CA HIS A 252 7.53 -12.60 6.08
C HIS A 252 8.47 -12.34 4.89
N ILE A 253 8.62 -11.09 4.46
CA ILE A 253 9.45 -10.69 3.31
C ILE A 253 10.95 -10.71 3.66
N PHE A 254 11.32 -10.14 4.81
CA PHE A 254 12.69 -9.87 5.20
C PHE A 254 13.16 -10.65 6.44
N GLY A 255 12.29 -11.47 7.05
CA GLY A 255 12.58 -12.26 8.25
C GLY A 255 12.25 -11.55 9.57
N ASP A 256 12.95 -10.44 9.87
CA ASP A 256 12.71 -9.64 11.08
C ASP A 256 12.11 -8.27 10.73
N PRO A 257 10.85 -7.99 11.09
CA PRO A 257 10.19 -6.77 10.68
C PRO A 257 10.50 -5.53 11.51
N LYS A 258 10.86 -5.70 12.79
CA LYS A 258 11.05 -4.55 13.69
C LYS A 258 12.30 -3.76 13.33
N ASP A 259 13.28 -4.47 12.80
CA ASP A 259 14.53 -3.86 12.37
C ASP A 259 14.36 -3.17 11.02
N VAL A 260 13.56 -3.67 10.08
CA VAL A 260 13.51 -3.13 8.70
C VAL A 260 13.11 -1.64 8.64
N ILE A 261 12.05 -1.22 9.34
CA ILE A 261 11.55 0.16 9.25
C ILE A 261 12.47 1.16 9.96
N SER A 262 13.14 0.72 11.03
CA SER A 262 14.02 1.56 11.84
C SER A 262 15.50 1.45 11.47
N ASP A 263 15.87 0.50 10.60
CA ASP A 263 17.21 0.28 10.09
C ASP A 263 17.64 1.48 9.23
N PRO A 264 18.69 2.22 9.61
CA PRO A 264 19.17 3.36 8.84
C PRO A 264 19.64 2.96 7.42
N LEU A 265 20.00 1.70 7.20
CA LEU A 265 20.34 1.19 5.87
C LEU A 265 19.11 0.91 4.99
N ASN A 266 17.88 1.02 5.53
CA ASN A 266 16.62 1.10 4.78
C ASN A 266 16.26 2.54 4.38
N ALA A 267 17.19 3.47 4.50
CA ALA A 267 17.01 4.81 3.98
C ALA A 267 18.24 5.31 3.23
N ILE A 268 18.01 6.35 2.44
CA ILE A 268 19.04 7.11 1.75
C ILE A 268 18.72 8.60 1.84
N SER A 269 19.73 9.42 2.09
CA SER A 269 19.56 10.87 2.18
C SER A 269 19.37 11.48 0.79
N LEU A 270 18.18 12.01 0.51
CA LEU A 270 17.75 12.53 -0.80
C LEU A 270 17.17 13.94 -0.70
N HIS A 271 17.25 14.69 -1.79
CA HIS A 271 16.48 15.92 -1.93
C HIS A 271 14.98 15.59 -1.95
N LYS A 272 14.14 16.39 -1.29
CA LYS A 272 12.70 16.11 -1.12
C LYS A 272 11.96 15.81 -2.44
N ASN A 273 12.32 16.52 -3.52
CA ASN A 273 11.71 16.26 -4.83
C ASN A 273 12.20 14.94 -5.46
N ILE A 274 13.42 14.49 -5.14
CA ILE A 274 13.92 13.17 -5.57
C ILE A 274 13.25 12.06 -4.77
N GLU A 275 13.11 12.23 -3.45
CA GLU A 275 12.33 11.33 -2.60
C GLU A 275 10.90 11.17 -3.14
N LEU A 276 10.22 12.27 -3.46
CA LEU A 276 8.88 12.23 -4.05
C LEU A 276 8.81 11.37 -5.32
N HIS A 277 9.80 11.48 -6.21
CA HIS A 277 9.85 10.67 -7.42
C HIS A 277 10.25 9.22 -7.15
N LEU A 278 11.07 8.96 -6.14
CA LEU A 278 11.36 7.61 -5.68
C LEU A 278 10.04 6.98 -5.22
N ASP A 279 9.29 7.69 -4.37
CA ASP A 279 7.97 7.34 -3.83
C ASP A 279 6.96 7.09 -4.92
N GLN A 280 6.84 7.93 -5.92
CA GLN A 280 5.94 7.69 -7.05
C GLN A 280 6.34 6.47 -7.92
N GLY A 281 7.54 5.92 -7.73
CA GLY A 281 8.12 4.89 -8.60
C GLY A 281 8.55 5.44 -9.96
N THR A 282 8.62 6.77 -10.11
CA THR A 282 9.13 7.47 -11.29
C THR A 282 10.62 7.20 -11.48
N ILE A 283 11.37 7.06 -10.38
CA ILE A 283 12.78 6.70 -10.38
C ILE A 283 13.04 5.45 -9.53
N VAL A 284 14.18 4.80 -9.77
CA VAL A 284 14.71 3.69 -8.97
C VAL A 284 16.22 3.83 -8.83
N ILE A 285 16.78 3.23 -7.77
CA ILE A 285 18.21 3.13 -7.57
C ILE A 285 18.62 1.67 -7.83
N VAL A 286 19.57 1.49 -8.75
CA VAL A 286 20.05 0.18 -9.21
C VAL A 286 21.57 0.14 -9.22
N PRO A 287 22.20 -1.04 -9.28
CA PRO A 287 23.64 -1.14 -9.45
C PRO A 287 24.09 -0.44 -10.74
N ALA A 288 25.28 0.15 -10.69
CA ALA A 288 25.94 0.65 -11.90
C ALA A 288 26.28 -0.54 -12.83
N PRO A 289 26.28 -0.35 -14.16
CA PRO A 289 26.68 -1.40 -15.10
C PRO A 289 28.18 -1.73 -14.93
N GLY A 290 28.55 -2.97 -15.21
CA GLY A 290 29.93 -3.47 -15.11
C GLY A 290 30.10 -4.47 -13.96
N ASP A 291 31.36 -4.75 -13.62
CA ASP A 291 31.70 -5.65 -12.51
C ASP A 291 31.27 -5.06 -11.17
N PHE A 292 30.83 -5.91 -10.25
CA PHE A 292 30.44 -5.47 -8.92
C PHE A 292 31.65 -5.00 -8.12
N THR A 293 31.59 -3.76 -7.64
CA THR A 293 32.58 -3.20 -6.72
C THR A 293 32.22 -3.50 -5.26
N ASP A 294 33.24 -3.46 -4.41
CA ASP A 294 33.09 -3.45 -2.95
C ASP A 294 33.74 -2.17 -2.39
N PRO A 295 32.95 -1.19 -1.89
CA PRO A 295 31.48 -1.19 -1.81
C PRO A 295 30.80 -1.00 -3.17
N THR A 296 29.57 -1.51 -3.31
CA THR A 296 28.80 -1.44 -4.58
C THR A 296 28.53 0.00 -5.02
N THR A 297 28.78 0.28 -6.30
CA THR A 297 28.40 1.53 -6.97
C THR A 297 26.95 1.48 -7.44
N TRP A 298 26.20 2.55 -7.17
CA TRP A 298 24.79 2.68 -7.49
C TRP A 298 24.56 3.82 -8.46
N ARG A 299 23.49 3.74 -9.25
CA ARG A 299 23.00 4.82 -10.12
C ARG A 299 21.49 4.99 -10.00
N CYS A 300 21.02 6.18 -10.31
CA CYS A 300 19.59 6.49 -10.42
C CYS A 300 19.12 6.19 -11.85
N LEU A 301 17.94 5.59 -11.98
CA LEU A 301 17.27 5.34 -13.25
C LEU A 301 15.88 5.97 -13.23
N VAL A 302 15.52 6.62 -14.33
CA VAL A 302 14.17 7.12 -14.59
C VAL A 302 13.37 6.03 -15.30
N LEU A 303 12.30 5.55 -14.66
CA LEU A 303 11.37 4.57 -15.23
C LEU A 303 10.24 5.25 -16.00
N ASP A 304 9.71 6.35 -15.46
CA ASP A 304 8.64 7.11 -16.09
C ASP A 304 9.18 8.36 -16.78
N GLN A 305 9.48 8.21 -18.07
CA GLN A 305 10.01 9.29 -18.91
C GLN A 305 8.99 10.42 -19.12
N SER A 306 7.69 10.18 -18.91
CA SER A 306 6.67 11.24 -19.02
C SER A 306 6.86 12.34 -17.97
N LYS A 307 7.52 12.01 -16.85
CA LYS A 307 7.90 12.93 -15.77
C LYS A 307 9.26 13.58 -15.98
N GLY A 308 9.94 13.31 -17.08
CA GLY A 308 11.31 13.76 -17.33
C GLY A 308 11.51 15.28 -17.25
N MET A 309 10.45 16.07 -17.46
CA MET A 309 10.48 17.54 -17.41
C MET A 309 10.20 18.13 -16.03
N ASP A 310 9.79 17.31 -15.04
CA ASP A 310 9.54 17.75 -13.68
C ASP A 310 10.83 18.29 -13.05
N ILE A 311 10.68 19.38 -12.27
CA ILE A 311 11.81 20.14 -11.72
C ILE A 311 12.22 19.53 -10.37
N ILE A 312 13.52 19.20 -10.25
CA ILE A 312 14.12 18.74 -9.00
C ILE A 312 14.59 19.93 -8.16
N CYS A 313 15.46 20.79 -8.72
CA CYS A 313 15.98 21.98 -8.05
C CYS A 313 16.60 22.95 -9.06
N LEU A 314 17.11 24.10 -8.60
CA LEU A 314 17.89 25.00 -9.44
C LEU A 314 19.31 24.46 -9.65
N ARG A 315 19.88 24.69 -10.83
CA ARG A 315 21.22 24.25 -11.24
C ARG A 315 22.32 25.13 -10.67
N THR A 316 22.04 26.39 -10.37
CA THR A 316 22.95 27.30 -9.62
C THR A 316 23.41 26.72 -8.30
N ASP A 317 22.65 25.75 -7.80
CA ASP A 317 22.87 25.13 -6.54
C ASP A 317 23.81 23.89 -6.68
N VAL A 318 24.15 23.46 -7.90
CA VAL A 318 25.02 22.29 -8.19
C VAL A 318 26.37 22.80 -8.71
N LYS A 319 27.42 22.77 -7.87
CA LYS A 319 28.71 23.41 -8.20
C LYS A 319 29.59 22.62 -9.20
N ASP A 320 29.34 21.33 -9.40
CA ASP A 320 30.26 20.43 -10.13
C ASP A 320 29.74 19.90 -11.48
N MET A 321 28.71 20.52 -12.08
CA MET A 321 28.31 20.12 -13.43
C MET A 321 29.20 20.84 -14.46
N ASP A 322 30.26 20.16 -14.88
CA ASP A 322 31.26 20.55 -15.89
C ASP A 322 30.69 20.75 -17.31
N ARG A 323 29.37 20.87 -17.45
CA ARG A 323 28.72 21.30 -18.68
C ARG A 323 28.59 22.82 -18.61
N THR A 324 29.36 23.50 -19.46
CA THR A 324 29.09 24.88 -19.84
C THR A 324 27.58 25.02 -20.06
N PRO A 325 26.89 25.93 -19.34
CA PRO A 325 25.48 26.13 -19.58
C PRO A 325 25.36 26.67 -21.01
N ASP A 326 24.94 25.81 -21.94
CA ASP A 326 24.18 26.30 -23.08
C ASP A 326 23.06 27.15 -22.46
N ARG A 327 23.16 28.46 -22.68
CA ARG A 327 22.32 29.50 -22.06
C ARG A 327 20.85 29.10 -22.22
N GLY A 328 20.25 28.46 -21.21
CA GLY A 328 18.91 27.93 -21.36
C GLY A 328 18.31 27.28 -20.12
N ASP A 329 18.91 26.22 -19.58
CA ASP A 329 18.23 25.43 -18.52
C ASP A 329 18.87 25.66 -17.14
N GLN A 330 18.23 26.50 -16.34
CA GLN A 330 18.61 26.81 -14.95
C GLN A 330 18.14 25.73 -13.96
N PHE A 331 17.53 24.64 -14.42
CA PHE A 331 16.93 23.63 -13.57
C PHE A 331 17.64 22.28 -13.72
N VAL A 332 17.68 21.52 -12.63
CA VAL A 332 17.88 20.06 -12.67
C VAL A 332 16.51 19.43 -12.77
N ARG A 333 16.31 18.53 -13.74
CA ARG A 333 15.05 17.85 -14.02
C ARG A 333 15.15 16.36 -13.76
N VAL A 334 14.01 15.67 -13.70
CA VAL A 334 13.98 14.20 -13.52
C VAL A 334 14.81 13.48 -14.57
N LYS A 335 14.73 13.89 -15.85
CA LYS A 335 15.53 13.28 -16.92
C LYS A 335 17.04 13.38 -16.68
N ASP A 336 17.50 14.41 -15.97
CA ASP A 336 18.92 14.61 -15.64
C ASP A 336 19.40 13.66 -14.52
N LEU A 337 18.48 12.92 -13.90
CA LEU A 337 18.79 11.88 -12.92
C LEU A 337 19.06 10.53 -13.57
N HIS A 338 18.64 10.32 -14.82
CA HIS A 338 18.83 9.03 -15.51
C HIS A 338 20.33 8.73 -15.66
N ASP A 339 20.73 7.51 -15.31
CA ASP A 339 22.12 7.04 -15.27
C ASP A 339 23.06 7.81 -14.33
N ARG A 340 22.53 8.68 -13.48
CA ARG A 340 23.38 9.46 -12.57
C ARG A 340 23.98 8.56 -11.49
N PRO A 341 25.32 8.49 -11.34
CA PRO A 341 25.93 7.73 -10.26
C PRO A 341 25.66 8.41 -8.91
N LEU A 342 25.40 7.59 -7.88
CA LEU A 342 25.25 8.07 -6.51
C LEU A 342 26.63 8.34 -5.91
N THR A 343 26.73 9.42 -5.14
CA THR A 343 27.96 9.80 -4.42
C THR A 343 27.76 9.60 -2.91
N PHE A 344 28.58 8.76 -2.30
CA PHE A 344 28.57 8.48 -0.86
C PHE A 344 29.78 9.13 -0.19
N LEU A 345 29.62 9.55 1.08
CA LEU A 345 30.69 10.18 1.85
C LEU A 345 31.60 9.16 2.58
N ASN A 346 31.19 7.89 2.62
CA ASN A 346 31.94 6.78 3.19
C ASN A 346 31.59 5.49 2.45
N ASP A 347 32.04 4.32 2.96
CA ASP A 347 31.81 3.02 2.33
C ASP A 347 30.44 2.39 2.65
N ASN A 348 29.63 3.00 3.53
CA ASN A 348 28.31 2.49 3.83
C ASN A 348 27.36 2.65 2.64
N ARG A 349 26.54 1.63 2.39
CA ARG A 349 25.55 1.58 1.30
C ARG A 349 24.21 1.11 1.85
N PRO A 350 23.07 1.54 1.27
CA PRO A 350 21.79 0.97 1.63
C PRO A 350 21.80 -0.55 1.41
N ARG A 351 21.03 -1.30 2.20
CA ARG A 351 21.03 -2.77 2.02
C ARG A 351 20.47 -3.12 0.65
N ARG A 352 21.20 -3.98 -0.07
CA ARG A 352 20.85 -4.45 -1.43
C ARG A 352 19.42 -4.99 -1.49
N ARG A 353 18.99 -5.77 -0.49
CA ARG A 353 17.64 -6.35 -0.41
C ARG A 353 16.51 -5.31 -0.41
N TYR A 354 16.73 -4.16 0.22
CA TYR A 354 15.74 -3.08 0.26
C TYR A 354 15.64 -2.40 -1.11
N LEU A 355 16.78 -2.11 -1.73
CA LEU A 355 16.84 -1.54 -3.08
C LEU A 355 16.25 -2.49 -4.13
N TYR A 356 16.52 -3.79 -4.02
CA TYR A 356 15.91 -4.82 -4.84
C TYR A 356 14.39 -4.81 -4.72
N PHE A 357 13.86 -4.84 -3.49
CA PHE A 357 12.43 -4.79 -3.25
C PHE A 357 11.80 -3.52 -3.84
N ARG A 358 12.41 -2.35 -3.62
CA ARG A 358 11.95 -1.08 -4.19
C ARG A 358 11.94 -1.11 -5.70
N PHE A 359 13.00 -1.63 -6.33
CA PHE A 359 13.07 -1.80 -7.77
C PHE A 359 11.93 -2.68 -8.29
N ILE A 360 11.67 -3.83 -7.68
CA ILE A 360 10.59 -4.73 -8.11
C ILE A 360 9.22 -4.04 -8.03
N ILE A 361 8.91 -3.34 -6.95
CA ILE A 361 7.61 -2.65 -6.83
C ILE A 361 7.48 -1.57 -7.90
N SER A 362 8.49 -0.71 -8.06
CA SER A 362 8.47 0.35 -9.06
C SER A 362 8.37 -0.21 -10.48
N TYR A 363 9.08 -1.30 -10.78
CA TYR A 363 9.00 -2.00 -12.06
C TYR A 363 7.60 -2.56 -12.34
N LEU A 364 6.98 -3.23 -11.36
CA LEU A 364 5.63 -3.78 -11.50
C LEU A 364 4.59 -2.67 -11.66
N ASN A 365 4.75 -1.56 -10.92
CA ASN A 365 3.90 -0.38 -11.05
C ASN A 365 4.01 0.24 -12.45
N ALA A 366 5.22 0.38 -12.97
CA ALA A 366 5.46 0.90 -14.31
C ALA A 366 4.89 -0.02 -15.41
N LYS A 367 5.03 -1.35 -15.23
CA LYS A 367 4.41 -2.34 -16.13
C LYS A 367 2.88 -2.24 -16.14
N ARG A 368 2.27 -2.10 -14.96
CA ARG A 368 0.82 -1.89 -14.83
C ARG A 368 0.36 -0.65 -15.60
N GLN A 369 1.16 0.41 -15.57
CA GLN A 369 0.86 1.66 -16.27
C GLN A 369 1.19 1.65 -17.78
N ASN A 370 1.48 0.48 -18.37
CA ASN A 370 1.81 0.35 -19.80
C ASN A 370 2.98 1.25 -20.25
N MET A 371 3.95 1.52 -19.38
CA MET A 371 5.11 2.35 -19.77
C MET A 371 5.93 1.62 -20.84
N ALA A 372 5.89 2.15 -22.06
CA ALA A 372 6.29 1.47 -23.30
C ALA A 372 7.81 1.18 -23.42
N ASP A 373 8.63 1.78 -22.55
CA ASP A 373 10.09 1.72 -22.65
C ASP A 373 10.75 1.35 -21.31
N LEU A 374 10.27 0.27 -20.70
CA LEU A 374 10.98 -0.38 -19.59
C LEU A 374 12.12 -1.26 -20.11
N SER A 375 12.89 -0.75 -21.08
CA SER A 375 14.24 -1.22 -21.40
C SER A 375 15.19 -0.86 -20.25
N VAL A 376 14.78 -1.15 -19.00
CA VAL A 376 15.74 -1.33 -17.92
C VAL A 376 16.77 -2.30 -18.49
N PRO A 377 18.07 -2.00 -18.49
CA PRO A 377 19.09 -2.89 -19.02
C PRO A 377 19.18 -4.18 -18.20
N LEU A 378 18.18 -5.05 -18.37
CA LEU A 378 18.11 -6.43 -17.91
C LEU A 378 19.13 -7.29 -18.68
N GLU A 379 19.78 -6.72 -19.69
CA GLU A 379 20.78 -7.33 -20.56
C GLU A 379 22.07 -7.74 -19.82
N THR A 380 22.29 -7.22 -18.62
CA THR A 380 23.42 -7.68 -17.80
C THR A 380 22.98 -8.86 -16.94
N LYS A 381 23.60 -10.03 -17.16
CA LYS A 381 23.37 -11.30 -16.42
C LYS A 381 23.62 -11.22 -14.90
N GLN A 382 23.91 -10.02 -14.40
CA GLN A 382 24.33 -9.69 -13.04
C GLN A 382 23.74 -8.32 -12.70
N PHE A 383 22.41 -8.23 -12.65
CA PHE A 383 21.72 -6.99 -12.31
C PHE A 383 21.76 -6.69 -10.79
N TRP A 384 22.05 -7.70 -9.95
CA TRP A 384 22.16 -7.57 -8.50
C TRP A 384 23.41 -8.30 -7.95
N PRO A 385 24.26 -7.63 -7.12
CA PRO A 385 25.61 -8.07 -6.77
C PRO A 385 25.78 -9.36 -6.00
N SER A 386 24.77 -9.78 -5.25
CA SER A 386 24.89 -10.94 -4.37
C SER A 386 23.78 -11.92 -4.67
N PRO A 387 24.11 -13.19 -4.99
CA PRO A 387 23.21 -14.30 -4.72
C PRO A 387 22.86 -14.28 -3.24
N GLY A 388 21.59 -14.32 -2.92
CA GLY A 388 21.12 -14.25 -1.54
C GLY A 388 19.61 -14.20 -1.51
N GLY A 389 19.00 -14.85 -0.53
CA GLY A 389 17.56 -14.77 -0.37
C GLY A 389 17.15 -13.36 0.03
N TYR A 390 16.47 -12.63 -0.88
CA TYR A 390 15.90 -11.32 -0.56
C TYR A 390 14.40 -11.38 -0.30
N LEU A 391 13.69 -12.22 -1.05
CA LEU A 391 12.25 -12.40 -0.96
C LEU A 391 11.89 -13.83 -1.37
N HIS A 392 10.80 -14.40 -0.85
CA HIS A 392 10.33 -15.70 -1.31
C HIS A 392 9.90 -15.64 -2.79
N GLU A 393 10.40 -16.56 -3.60
CA GLU A 393 10.12 -16.62 -5.04
C GLU A 393 8.60 -16.70 -5.32
N SER A 394 7.90 -17.55 -4.57
CA SER A 394 6.45 -17.72 -4.62
C SER A 394 5.72 -16.39 -4.39
N THR A 395 6.06 -15.67 -3.32
CA THR A 395 5.48 -14.36 -2.98
C THR A 395 5.70 -13.34 -4.11
N LEU A 396 6.92 -13.26 -4.67
CA LEU A 396 7.22 -12.39 -5.81
C LEU A 396 6.37 -12.73 -7.04
N ARG A 397 6.28 -14.01 -7.40
CA ARG A 397 5.50 -14.46 -8.57
C ARG A 397 4.02 -14.13 -8.41
N ILE A 398 3.47 -14.35 -7.21
CA ILE A 398 2.06 -14.06 -6.91
C ILE A 398 1.80 -12.57 -7.00
N MET A 399 2.67 -11.75 -6.41
CA MET A 399 2.60 -10.30 -6.47
C MET A 399 2.68 -9.78 -7.92
N ALA A 400 3.66 -10.25 -8.71
CA ALA A 400 3.87 -9.80 -10.08
C ALA A 400 2.66 -10.09 -10.99
N ARG A 401 2.14 -11.32 -10.93
CA ARG A 401 0.92 -11.73 -11.65
C ARG A 401 -0.28 -10.90 -11.22
N SER A 402 -0.44 -10.66 -9.93
CA SER A 402 -1.58 -9.89 -9.41
C SER A 402 -1.52 -8.40 -9.74
N VAL A 403 -0.34 -7.79 -9.79
CA VAL A 403 -0.18 -6.35 -10.07
C VAL A 403 -0.18 -6.03 -11.57
N SER A 404 0.50 -6.85 -12.36
CA SER A 404 0.82 -6.53 -13.76
C SER A 404 0.37 -7.60 -14.76
N GLY A 405 -0.18 -8.72 -14.30
CA GLY A 405 -0.52 -9.86 -15.17
C GLY A 405 0.68 -10.59 -15.77
N CYS A 406 1.90 -10.15 -15.47
CA CYS A 406 3.12 -10.65 -16.09
C CYS A 406 3.90 -11.56 -15.14
N GLU A 407 4.72 -12.45 -15.73
CA GLU A 407 5.82 -13.08 -15.02
C GLU A 407 6.98 -12.10 -14.87
N LEU A 408 7.69 -12.19 -13.75
CA LEU A 408 8.99 -11.53 -13.63
C LEU A 408 10.01 -12.25 -14.54
N PRO A 409 10.86 -11.50 -15.26
CA PRO A 409 11.99 -12.06 -15.99
C PRO A 409 12.86 -12.98 -15.11
N PRO A 410 13.34 -14.14 -15.61
CA PRO A 410 14.17 -15.05 -14.84
C PRO A 410 15.39 -14.40 -14.14
N PRO A 411 16.10 -13.42 -14.74
CA PRO A 411 17.21 -12.74 -14.06
C PRO A 411 16.83 -11.97 -12.79
N LEU A 412 15.55 -11.60 -12.65
CA LEU A 412 15.05 -10.92 -11.45
C LEU A 412 14.64 -11.90 -10.35
N VAL A 413 14.51 -13.19 -10.66
CA VAL A 413 13.99 -14.20 -9.72
C VAL A 413 15.08 -15.21 -9.36
N SER A 414 15.72 -15.81 -10.36
CA SER A 414 16.68 -16.90 -10.18
C SER A 414 17.92 -16.43 -9.41
N GLY A 415 18.20 -17.09 -8.27
CA GLY A 415 19.37 -16.81 -7.44
C GLY A 415 19.28 -15.56 -6.55
N GLN A 416 18.18 -14.80 -6.62
CA GLN A 416 17.94 -13.57 -5.85
C GLN A 416 16.88 -13.76 -4.74
N THR A 417 16.29 -14.97 -4.65
CA THR A 417 15.15 -15.29 -3.79
C THR A 417 15.47 -16.40 -2.82
N PHE A 418 14.72 -16.46 -1.72
CA PHE A 418 14.75 -17.63 -0.84
C PHE A 418 14.13 -18.83 -1.56
N GLU A 419 14.63 -20.04 -1.26
CA GLU A 419 14.01 -21.29 -1.72
C GLU A 419 12.60 -21.48 -1.10
N HIS A 420 11.87 -22.48 -1.61
CA HIS A 420 10.47 -22.76 -1.30
C HIS A 420 10.15 -22.60 0.20
N SER A 421 9.13 -21.80 0.51
CA SER A 421 8.59 -21.74 1.87
C SER A 421 7.86 -23.04 2.17
N ASP A 422 8.03 -23.55 3.39
CA ASP A 422 7.29 -24.71 3.91
C ASP A 422 5.78 -24.45 4.02
N ASN A 423 5.35 -23.18 3.84
CA ASN A 423 3.97 -22.74 3.98
C ASN A 423 3.49 -21.92 2.76
N PRO A 424 3.16 -22.57 1.64
CA PRO A 424 2.70 -21.89 0.43
C PRO A 424 1.40 -21.08 0.61
N SER A 425 0.60 -21.35 1.66
CA SER A 425 -0.56 -20.51 1.97
C SER A 425 -0.14 -19.13 2.45
N GLN A 426 0.95 -19.03 3.21
CA GLN A 426 1.43 -17.76 3.75
C GLN A 426 2.01 -16.88 2.65
N ASP A 427 2.72 -17.48 1.69
CA ASP A 427 3.25 -16.78 0.51
C ASP A 427 2.14 -16.21 -0.37
N ASN A 428 1.04 -16.96 -0.53
CA ASN A 428 -0.16 -16.47 -1.21
C ASN A 428 -0.76 -15.28 -0.48
N ASP A 429 -0.91 -15.37 0.83
CA ASP A 429 -1.48 -14.31 1.65
C ASP A 429 -0.63 -13.03 1.59
N ALA A 430 0.68 -13.15 1.78
CA ALA A 430 1.61 -12.03 1.68
C ALA A 430 1.65 -11.43 0.27
N GLY A 431 1.72 -12.27 -0.77
CA GLY A 431 1.74 -11.81 -2.16
C GLY A 431 0.46 -11.07 -2.55
N ASN A 432 -0.71 -11.52 -2.07
CA ASN A 432 -1.98 -10.83 -2.29
C ASN A 432 -2.05 -9.51 -1.52
N THR A 433 -1.61 -9.46 -0.27
CA THR A 433 -1.59 -8.24 0.54
C THR A 433 -0.67 -7.19 -0.08
N LEU A 434 0.53 -7.60 -0.50
CA LEU A 434 1.45 -6.73 -1.24
C LEU A 434 0.87 -6.26 -2.56
N ALA A 435 0.25 -7.15 -3.34
CA ALA A 435 -0.41 -6.75 -4.58
C ALA A 435 -1.55 -5.75 -4.32
N ALA A 436 -2.36 -5.95 -3.28
CA ALA A 436 -3.41 -5.01 -2.90
C ALA A 436 -2.85 -3.65 -2.48
N ALA A 437 -1.74 -3.65 -1.73
CA ALA A 437 -1.01 -2.44 -1.40
C ALA A 437 -0.60 -1.75 -2.70
N ILE A 438 0.06 -2.46 -3.63
CA ILE A 438 0.59 -1.93 -4.90
C ILE A 438 -0.50 -1.44 -5.85
N ILE A 439 -1.65 -2.10 -5.93
CA ILE A 439 -2.75 -1.74 -6.83
C ILE A 439 -3.45 -0.46 -6.37
N LYS A 440 -3.56 -0.22 -5.05
CA LYS A 440 -4.17 1.01 -4.55
C LYS A 440 -3.33 2.23 -5.01
N PRO A 441 -3.94 3.30 -5.55
CA PRO A 441 -3.23 4.49 -6.04
C PRO A 441 -2.38 5.27 -5.00
N ALA A 442 -2.28 4.77 -3.77
CA ALA A 442 -1.82 5.51 -2.60
C ALA A 442 -0.50 5.00 -1.99
N LEU A 443 0.17 3.97 -2.53
CA LEU A 443 1.29 3.29 -1.81
C LEU A 443 2.34 4.18 -1.18
N PHE A 444 2.59 5.33 -1.79
CA PHE A 444 3.73 6.16 -1.45
C PHE A 444 3.36 7.63 -1.31
N SER A 445 2.06 7.98 -1.35
CA SER A 445 1.65 9.35 -1.04
C SER A 445 1.67 9.53 0.46
N THR A 446 2.85 9.85 0.99
CA THR A 446 3.11 10.26 2.38
C THR A 446 2.39 11.55 2.76
N ARG A 447 1.54 12.13 1.91
CA ARG A 447 0.82 13.37 2.22
C ARG A 447 0.08 13.36 3.57
N ALA A 448 -0.32 12.18 4.07
CA ALA A 448 -0.87 12.04 5.42
C ALA A 448 0.21 12.08 6.53
N SER A 449 1.37 11.46 6.33
CA SER A 449 2.49 11.53 7.28
C SER A 449 3.26 12.85 7.22
N ASP A 450 3.27 13.53 6.06
CA ASP A 450 3.94 14.82 5.86
C ASP A 450 3.17 15.94 6.58
N LEU A 451 1.84 15.83 6.68
CA LEU A 451 1.01 16.74 7.49
C LEU A 451 1.24 16.54 9.00
N GLU A 452 1.51 15.31 9.45
CA GLU A 452 1.89 15.04 10.84
C GLU A 452 3.32 15.55 11.12
N GLU A 453 4.24 15.42 10.16
CA GLU A 453 5.63 15.90 10.24
C GLU A 453 5.70 17.44 10.27
N GLU A 454 4.87 18.14 9.46
CA GLU A 454 4.77 19.61 9.48
C GLU A 454 4.13 20.16 10.78
N LEU A 455 3.25 19.38 11.43
CA LEU A 455 2.63 19.77 12.70
C LEU A 455 3.55 19.55 13.90
N GLU A 456 4.37 18.50 13.92
CA GLU A 456 5.37 18.29 14.99
C GLU A 456 6.50 19.32 14.95
N ASP A 457 6.88 19.82 13.77
CA ASP A 457 7.90 20.87 13.62
C ASP A 457 7.36 22.29 13.93
N ALA A 458 6.04 22.49 14.00
CA ALA A 458 5.42 23.78 14.33
C ALA A 458 5.28 24.04 15.84
N ASP A 459 5.48 23.02 16.68
CA ASP A 459 5.31 23.07 18.15
C ASP A 459 6.66 23.20 18.93
N VAL A 460 7.75 23.63 18.27
CA VAL A 460 9.08 23.87 18.91
C VAL A 460 9.53 25.32 18.83
#